data_AF-A0A0Q8K456-F1
#
_entry.id   AF-A0A0Q8K456-F1
#
_cell.length_a   1.000
_cell.length_b   1.000
_cell.length_c   1.000
_cell.angle_alpha   90.00
_cell.angle_beta   90.00
_cell.angle_gamma   90.00
#
_symmetry.space_group_name_H-M   'P 1'
#
loop_
_entity.id
_entity.type
_entity.pdbx_description
1 polymer ?
#
loop_
_entity_poly.entity_id
_entity_poly.type
_entity_poly.pdbx_seq_one_letter_code
_entity_poly.pdbx_strand_id
1 'polypeptide(L)'
;MNGPGLAGLDDAAIAALAAAGVERLHIDAASPYLLIAEHAGHVVPAPWHDLGLPGDYLGTHFAVDIGIDALTRRLSRMLRAPAVIAHYSRLFLDYNRPAGEWDFMRPDLGGIPVPGNVAPDATDVRLRKSIAWAPVEQAIVEAAAGRQALVSVHSFTPVMGGVRRNVDIGVLWREPSAFVTSVLKTLGAHGAEAGLRISDNEPYDWRQAIGYTLNRHGLEQGRPCLYLEVRNDLLSDPETFELVSRTLETVFATVAMSLWPKPAVAV
;
A
#
# COMPACT_ATOMS: atom_id res chain seq x y z
N MET A 1 -25.02 -7.30 23.73
CA MET A 1 -25.96 -6.53 22.91
C MET A 1 -25.44 -6.59 21.49
N ASN A 2 -26.16 -7.24 20.59
CA ASN A 2 -25.78 -7.27 19.19
C ASN A 2 -25.97 -5.84 18.65
N GLY A 3 -24.89 -5.23 18.15
CA GLY A 3 -24.97 -3.93 17.51
C GLY A 3 -25.95 -3.96 16.32
N PRO A 4 -26.32 -2.80 15.77
CA PRO A 4 -27.13 -2.78 14.55
C PRO A 4 -26.43 -3.64 13.49
N GLY A 5 -27.16 -4.60 12.92
CA GLY A 5 -26.70 -5.31 11.73
C GLY A 5 -26.46 -4.32 10.58
N LEU A 6 -25.90 -4.78 9.47
CA LEU A 6 -25.51 -3.93 8.33
C LEU A 6 -26.61 -2.96 7.85
N ALA A 7 -27.88 -3.34 7.98
CA ALA A 7 -29.04 -2.52 7.61
C ALA A 7 -29.33 -1.34 8.57
N GLY A 8 -28.62 -1.22 9.69
CA GLY A 8 -28.83 -0.19 10.70
C GLY A 8 -27.72 0.87 10.78
N LEU A 9 -26.78 0.89 9.83
CA LEU A 9 -25.81 1.98 9.71
C LEU A 9 -26.50 3.20 9.08
N ASP A 10 -26.58 4.30 9.84
CA ASP A 10 -27.02 5.59 9.31
C ASP A 10 -25.89 6.33 8.60
N ASP A 11 -26.24 7.42 7.90
CA ASP A 11 -25.28 8.22 7.12
C ASP A 11 -24.14 8.77 7.99
N ALA A 12 -24.40 9.10 9.25
CA ALA A 12 -23.39 9.61 10.18
C ALA A 12 -22.38 8.52 10.56
N ALA A 13 -22.84 7.30 10.82
CA ALA A 13 -21.99 6.15 11.08
C ALA A 13 -21.16 5.78 9.85
N ILE A 14 -21.76 5.79 8.65
CA ILE A 14 -21.06 5.55 7.38
C ILE A 14 -19.96 6.60 7.18
N ALA A 15 -20.26 7.88 7.39
CA ALA A 15 -19.28 8.97 7.27
C ALA A 15 -18.13 8.84 8.27
N ALA A 16 -18.43 8.46 9.52
CA ALA A 16 -17.41 8.24 10.54
C ALA A 16 -16.49 7.07 10.20
N LEU A 17 -17.04 5.96 9.70
CA LEU A 17 -16.28 4.82 9.22
C LEU A 17 -15.42 5.20 8.00
N ALA A 18 -15.99 5.91 7.04
CA ALA A 18 -15.27 6.41 5.87
C ALA A 18 -14.07 7.28 6.25
N ALA A 19 -14.25 8.20 7.21
CA ALA A 19 -13.17 9.05 7.71
C ALA A 19 -12.10 8.26 8.47
N ALA A 20 -12.47 7.18 9.17
CA ALA A 20 -11.54 6.31 9.88
C ALA A 20 -10.80 5.31 8.96
N GLY A 21 -11.27 5.12 7.73
CA GLY A 21 -10.67 4.16 6.78
C GLY A 21 -9.39 4.64 6.11
N VAL A 22 -9.10 5.95 6.15
CA VAL A 22 -7.97 6.55 5.44
C VAL A 22 -7.36 7.72 6.21
N GLU A 23 -6.04 7.83 6.16
CA GLU A 23 -5.28 8.96 6.70
C GLU A 23 -4.44 9.62 5.60
N ARG A 24 -4.31 10.95 5.69
CA ARG A 24 -3.47 11.76 4.80
C ARG A 24 -2.37 12.42 5.62
N LEU A 25 -1.13 12.25 5.20
CA LEU A 25 0.04 12.86 5.82
C LEU A 25 0.62 13.92 4.89
N HIS A 26 1.13 15.02 5.47
CA HIS A 26 1.96 16.01 4.77
C HIS A 26 1.38 16.49 3.42
N ILE A 27 0.06 16.67 3.31
CA ILE A 27 -0.62 16.96 2.03
C ILE A 27 -0.13 18.25 1.34
N ASP A 28 0.31 19.23 2.14
CA ASP A 28 0.81 20.52 1.66
C ASP A 28 2.32 20.50 1.31
N ALA A 29 3.00 19.37 1.52
CA ALA A 29 4.44 19.32 1.34
C ALA A 29 4.82 19.32 -0.14
N ALA A 30 6.00 19.87 -0.48
CA ALA A 30 6.40 20.16 -1.86
C ALA A 30 7.05 18.98 -2.60
N SER A 31 7.19 17.81 -1.96
CA SER A 31 7.84 16.65 -2.57
C SER A 31 7.22 16.27 -3.91
N PRO A 32 8.02 15.84 -4.90
CA PRO A 32 7.50 15.35 -6.17
C PRO A 32 6.76 14.01 -6.04
N TYR A 33 6.84 13.34 -4.89
CA TYR A 33 6.23 12.04 -4.67
C TYR A 33 4.87 12.12 -4.00
N LEU A 34 3.99 11.18 -4.34
CA LEU A 34 2.94 10.69 -3.45
C LEU A 34 3.32 9.27 -3.01
N LEU A 35 3.30 9.02 -1.70
CA LEU A 35 3.40 7.68 -1.14
C LEU A 35 1.99 7.12 -0.90
N ILE A 36 1.76 5.86 -1.23
CA ILE A 36 0.47 5.20 -1.04
C ILE A 36 0.72 3.89 -0.29
N ALA A 37 -0.05 3.62 0.75
CA ALA A 37 0.05 2.40 1.54
C ALA A 37 -1.34 1.76 1.66
N GLU A 38 -1.71 0.97 0.65
CA GLU A 38 -3.03 0.35 0.53
C GLU A 38 -3.29 -0.72 1.59
N HIS A 39 -2.24 -1.39 2.05
CA HIS A 39 -2.33 -2.56 2.92
C HIS A 39 -1.70 -2.30 4.29
N ALA A 40 -1.74 -1.05 4.76
CA ALA A 40 -1.04 -0.63 5.98
C ALA A 40 -1.78 -1.01 7.28
N GLY A 41 -3.11 -1.04 7.23
CA GLY A 41 -3.94 -1.39 8.36
C GLY A 41 -4.47 -2.82 8.30
N HIS A 42 -4.82 -3.35 9.47
CA HIS A 42 -5.44 -4.66 9.63
C HIS A 42 -6.84 -4.59 10.29
N VAL A 43 -7.39 -3.37 10.41
CA VAL A 43 -8.67 -3.17 11.10
C VAL A 43 -9.80 -3.68 10.22
N VAL A 44 -10.72 -4.42 10.82
CA VAL A 44 -12.04 -4.69 10.26
C VAL A 44 -13.04 -3.90 11.13
N PRO A 45 -13.74 -2.90 10.57
CA PRO A 45 -14.61 -2.05 11.37
C PRO A 45 -15.86 -2.80 11.85
N ALA A 46 -16.44 -2.36 12.96
CA ALA A 46 -17.80 -2.79 13.32
C ALA A 46 -18.82 -2.31 12.26
N PRO A 47 -19.89 -3.08 11.97
CA PRO A 47 -20.28 -4.34 12.62
C PRO A 47 -19.70 -5.62 11.96
N TRP A 48 -18.66 -5.52 11.13
CA TRP A 48 -18.07 -6.68 10.43
C TRP A 48 -17.15 -7.55 11.30
N HIS A 49 -16.79 -7.07 12.49
CA HIS A 49 -16.02 -7.80 13.50
C HIS A 49 -14.69 -8.34 12.94
N ASP A 50 -14.49 -9.65 12.89
CA ASP A 50 -13.29 -10.33 12.41
C ASP A 50 -13.52 -11.05 11.08
N LEU A 51 -14.61 -10.72 10.37
CA LEU A 51 -15.09 -11.44 9.18
C LEU A 51 -15.33 -12.94 9.44
N GLY A 52 -15.54 -13.35 10.69
CA GLY A 52 -15.66 -14.75 11.09
C GLY A 52 -14.34 -15.52 11.05
N LEU A 53 -13.20 -14.83 11.01
CA LEU A 53 -11.88 -15.43 11.13
C LEU A 53 -11.44 -15.47 12.60
N PRO A 54 -10.63 -16.46 13.01
CA PRO A 54 -9.85 -16.34 14.24
C PRO A 54 -8.99 -15.06 14.21
N GLY A 55 -9.00 -14.30 15.32
CA GLY A 55 -8.36 -12.98 15.38
C GLY A 55 -6.88 -12.96 14.98
N ASP A 56 -6.15 -14.05 15.21
CA ASP A 56 -4.73 -14.18 14.84
C ASP A 56 -4.48 -13.98 13.34
N TYR A 57 -5.45 -14.31 12.46
CA TYR A 57 -5.29 -14.11 11.01
C TYR A 57 -5.18 -12.64 10.62
N LEU A 58 -5.84 -11.73 11.36
CA LEU A 58 -5.79 -10.30 11.09
C LEU A 58 -4.39 -9.71 11.35
N GLY A 59 -3.55 -10.37 12.15
CA GLY A 59 -2.16 -9.96 12.38
C GLY A 59 -1.16 -10.51 11.34
N THR A 60 -1.61 -11.29 10.36
CA THR A 60 -0.71 -11.96 9.40
C THR A 60 -0.62 -11.21 8.07
N HIS A 61 0.35 -11.62 7.23
CA HIS A 61 0.53 -11.11 5.87
C HIS A 61 -0.70 -11.29 4.95
N PHE A 62 -1.70 -12.08 5.35
CA PHE A 62 -2.96 -12.17 4.62
C PHE A 62 -3.81 -10.91 4.78
N ALA A 63 -3.73 -10.25 5.94
CA ALA A 63 -4.59 -9.14 6.32
C ALA A 63 -3.93 -7.77 6.18
N VAL A 64 -2.60 -7.73 6.22
CA VAL A 64 -1.81 -6.50 6.27
C VAL A 64 -0.43 -6.75 5.71
N ASP A 65 0.14 -5.75 5.05
CA ASP A 65 1.55 -5.73 4.70
C ASP A 65 2.35 -5.29 5.92
N ILE A 66 2.95 -6.26 6.61
CA ILE A 66 3.60 -6.04 7.90
C ILE A 66 4.74 -5.00 7.78
N GLY A 67 4.64 -3.94 8.59
CA GLY A 67 5.65 -2.89 8.71
C GLY A 67 5.51 -1.70 7.76
N ILE A 68 4.59 -1.74 6.78
CA ILE A 68 4.50 -0.67 5.77
C ILE A 68 3.91 0.64 6.30
N ASP A 69 3.07 0.61 7.34
CA ASP A 69 2.59 1.84 7.98
C ASP A 69 3.77 2.64 8.55
N ALA A 70 4.61 1.98 9.34
CA ALA A 70 5.81 2.58 9.92
C ALA A 70 6.79 3.05 8.85
N LEU A 71 7.04 2.22 7.82
CA LEU A 71 7.93 2.60 6.71
C LEU A 71 7.39 3.80 5.93
N THR A 72 6.10 3.81 5.58
CA THR A 72 5.48 4.90 4.81
C THR A 72 5.51 6.21 5.59
N ARG A 73 5.20 6.19 6.89
CA ARG A 73 5.33 7.37 7.76
C ARG A 73 6.78 7.85 7.86
N ARG A 74 7.73 6.92 7.97
CA ARG A 74 9.16 7.24 8.02
C ARG A 74 9.60 7.95 6.75
N LEU A 75 9.28 7.39 5.58
CA LEU A 75 9.59 7.97 4.26
C LEU A 75 8.87 9.30 4.03
N SER A 76 7.57 9.38 4.36
CA SER A 76 6.77 10.60 4.23
C SER A 76 7.38 11.77 4.99
N ARG A 77 7.78 11.55 6.24
CA ARG A 77 8.45 12.59 7.05
C ARG A 77 9.82 13.00 6.48
N MET A 78 10.62 12.04 6.04
CA MET A 78 12.00 12.30 5.57
C MET A 78 12.05 12.95 4.19
N LEU A 79 11.22 12.48 3.27
CA LEU A 79 11.10 13.03 1.92
C LEU A 79 10.18 14.25 1.87
N ARG A 80 9.59 14.63 3.00
CA ARG A 80 8.49 15.62 3.12
C ARG A 80 7.45 15.37 2.03
N ALA A 81 7.05 14.10 1.88
CA ALA A 81 6.16 13.65 0.83
C ALA A 81 4.74 13.45 1.37
N PRO A 82 3.71 13.93 0.67
CA PRO A 82 2.35 13.51 0.92
C PRO A 82 2.26 11.98 0.97
N ALA A 83 1.44 11.45 1.89
CA ALA A 83 1.14 10.04 1.92
C ALA A 83 -0.35 9.78 2.16
N VAL A 84 -0.88 8.73 1.54
CA VAL A 84 -2.22 8.18 1.80
C VAL A 84 -2.07 6.79 2.39
N ILE A 85 -2.62 6.59 3.59
CA ILE A 85 -2.51 5.33 4.34
C ILE A 85 -3.92 4.78 4.56
N ALA A 86 -4.18 3.56 4.07
CA ALA A 86 -5.43 2.86 4.32
C ALA A 86 -5.36 2.09 5.66
N HIS A 87 -6.39 2.23 6.49
CA HIS A 87 -6.42 1.66 7.85
C HIS A 87 -7.18 0.34 7.93
N TYR A 88 -8.03 0.06 6.94
CA TYR A 88 -8.76 -1.20 6.90
C TYR A 88 -7.95 -2.31 6.25
N SER A 89 -8.12 -3.52 6.79
CA SER A 89 -7.49 -4.73 6.27
C SER A 89 -7.86 -4.94 4.81
N ARG A 90 -6.90 -5.42 4.02
CA ARG A 90 -7.20 -5.90 2.67
C ARG A 90 -8.19 -7.07 2.63
N LEU A 91 -8.39 -7.79 3.75
CA LEU A 91 -9.44 -8.79 3.87
C LEU A 91 -10.82 -8.17 4.01
N PHE A 92 -10.92 -6.96 4.55
CA PHE A 92 -12.18 -6.23 4.60
C PHE A 92 -12.60 -5.80 3.20
N LEU A 93 -11.69 -5.13 2.51
CA LEU A 93 -11.78 -4.76 1.10
C LEU A 93 -10.36 -4.45 0.59
N ASP A 94 -9.89 -5.16 -0.43
CA ASP A 94 -8.59 -4.90 -1.05
C ASP A 94 -8.71 -3.75 -2.06
N TYR A 95 -8.24 -2.57 -1.68
CA TYR A 95 -8.28 -1.40 -2.55
C TYR A 95 -7.39 -1.57 -3.80
N ASN A 96 -6.29 -2.33 -3.72
CA ASN A 96 -5.38 -2.57 -4.84
C ASN A 96 -5.90 -3.69 -5.78
N ARG A 97 -7.22 -3.93 -5.76
CA ARG A 97 -7.96 -4.76 -6.71
C ARG A 97 -9.10 -3.97 -7.35
N PRO A 98 -9.36 -4.16 -8.66
CA PRO A 98 -10.52 -3.57 -9.29
C PRO A 98 -11.80 -4.04 -8.57
N ALA A 99 -12.73 -3.12 -8.33
CA ALA A 99 -13.94 -3.37 -7.54
C ALA A 99 -14.96 -4.37 -8.15
N GLY A 100 -14.62 -4.99 -9.29
CA GLY A 100 -15.38 -6.05 -9.96
C GLY A 100 -14.64 -7.39 -10.05
N GLU A 101 -13.37 -7.45 -9.62
CA GLU A 101 -12.62 -8.72 -9.52
C GLU A 101 -12.97 -9.46 -8.25
N TRP A 102 -12.98 -10.79 -8.27
CA TRP A 102 -13.42 -11.61 -7.13
C TRP A 102 -12.58 -11.40 -5.85
N ASP A 103 -11.30 -11.03 -5.99
CA ASP A 103 -10.36 -10.92 -4.87
C ASP A 103 -10.32 -9.54 -4.21
N PHE A 104 -11.16 -8.59 -4.64
CA PHE A 104 -11.39 -7.33 -3.90
C PHE A 104 -12.08 -7.54 -2.54
N MET A 105 -12.80 -8.66 -2.39
CA MET A 105 -13.32 -9.20 -1.12
C MET A 105 -13.04 -10.70 -1.13
N ARG A 106 -11.76 -11.06 -1.02
CA ARG A 106 -11.30 -12.44 -1.18
C ARG A 106 -12.01 -13.40 -0.20
N PRO A 107 -12.61 -14.51 -0.70
CA PRO A 107 -13.38 -15.44 0.13
C PRO A 107 -12.55 -16.46 0.90
N ASP A 108 -11.24 -16.59 0.64
CA ASP A 108 -10.36 -17.54 1.33
C ASP A 108 -8.87 -17.11 1.38
N LEU A 109 -8.12 -17.63 2.35
CA LEU A 109 -6.70 -17.37 2.58
C LEU A 109 -5.82 -18.55 2.14
N GLY A 110 -6.01 -19.06 0.93
CA GLY A 110 -5.30 -20.26 0.48
C GLY A 110 -5.92 -21.53 1.06
N GLY A 111 -7.25 -21.61 1.00
CA GLY A 111 -8.03 -22.76 1.49
C GLY A 111 -8.65 -22.58 2.87
N ILE A 112 -8.35 -21.49 3.58
CA ILE A 112 -9.03 -21.12 4.83
C ILE A 112 -10.15 -20.12 4.49
N PRO A 113 -11.43 -20.48 4.63
CA PRO A 113 -12.53 -19.57 4.31
C PRO A 113 -12.46 -18.29 5.15
N VAL A 114 -12.89 -17.17 4.54
CA VAL A 114 -13.15 -15.89 5.19
C VAL A 114 -14.68 -15.73 5.22
N PRO A 115 -15.38 -16.19 6.29
CA PRO A 115 -16.84 -16.31 6.28
C PRO A 115 -17.58 -15.01 5.90
N GLY A 116 -17.10 -13.86 6.39
CA GLY A 116 -17.66 -12.54 6.10
C GLY A 116 -17.49 -12.10 4.64
N ASN A 117 -16.70 -12.81 3.84
CA ASN A 117 -16.51 -12.55 2.41
C ASN A 117 -17.12 -13.64 1.52
N VAL A 118 -17.78 -14.65 2.10
CA VAL A 118 -18.50 -15.66 1.32
C VAL A 118 -19.84 -15.10 0.89
N ALA A 119 -19.97 -14.81 -0.41
CA ALA A 119 -21.20 -14.31 -1.04
C ALA A 119 -21.82 -13.09 -0.31
N PRO A 120 -21.06 -11.99 -0.11
CA PRO A 120 -21.61 -10.78 0.51
C PRO A 120 -22.77 -10.25 -0.35
N ASP A 121 -23.83 -9.81 0.31
CA ASP A 121 -24.98 -9.23 -0.40
C ASP A 121 -24.63 -7.86 -0.99
N ALA A 122 -25.49 -7.36 -1.88
CA ALA A 122 -25.26 -6.09 -2.56
C ALA A 122 -25.21 -4.89 -1.60
N THR A 123 -25.86 -4.96 -0.43
CA THR A 123 -25.84 -3.89 0.57
C THR A 123 -24.51 -3.86 1.30
N ASP A 124 -23.98 -5.02 1.72
CA ASP A 124 -22.64 -5.14 2.29
C ASP A 124 -21.59 -4.60 1.31
N VAL A 125 -21.63 -5.08 0.05
CA VAL A 125 -20.69 -4.62 -0.99
C VAL A 125 -20.72 -3.10 -1.16
N ARG A 126 -21.91 -2.49 -1.20
CA ARG A 126 -22.03 -1.02 -1.30
C ARG A 126 -21.47 -0.32 -0.07
N LEU A 127 -21.76 -0.81 1.13
CA LEU A 127 -21.28 -0.22 2.39
C LEU A 127 -19.75 -0.27 2.47
N ARG A 128 -19.12 -1.43 2.25
CA ARG A 128 -17.65 -1.53 2.26
C ARG A 128 -17.00 -0.63 1.23
N LYS A 129 -17.58 -0.54 0.02
CA LYS A 129 -17.09 0.42 -1.00
C LYS A 129 -17.19 1.86 -0.52
N SER A 130 -18.28 2.24 0.13
CA SER A 130 -18.47 3.61 0.63
C SER A 130 -17.52 4.00 1.76
N ILE A 131 -17.09 3.04 2.59
CA ILE A 131 -16.25 3.33 3.78
C ILE A 131 -14.76 2.97 3.60
N ALA A 132 -14.42 2.05 2.69
CA ALA A 132 -13.04 1.59 2.49
C ALA A 132 -12.47 1.99 1.13
N TRP A 133 -13.26 1.87 0.06
CA TRP A 133 -12.77 2.14 -1.30
C TRP A 133 -12.84 3.63 -1.66
N ALA A 134 -14.02 4.23 -1.53
CA ALA A 134 -14.27 5.62 -1.94
C ALA A 134 -13.40 6.65 -1.20
N PRO A 135 -13.15 6.52 0.12
CA PRO A 135 -12.29 7.48 0.84
C PRO A 135 -10.83 7.41 0.40
N VAL A 136 -10.30 6.20 0.16
CA VAL A 136 -8.93 5.99 -0.32
C VAL A 136 -8.77 6.50 -1.74
N GLU A 137 -9.73 6.20 -2.62
CA GLU A 137 -9.81 6.74 -3.98
C GLU A 137 -9.74 8.27 -3.98
N GLN A 138 -10.63 8.91 -3.22
CA GLN A 138 -10.68 10.38 -3.14
C GLN A 138 -9.38 10.96 -2.57
N ALA A 139 -8.82 10.32 -1.54
CA ALA A 139 -7.57 10.75 -0.94
C ALA A 139 -6.38 10.69 -1.91
N ILE A 140 -6.28 9.64 -2.74
CA ILE A 140 -5.21 9.53 -3.72
C ILE A 140 -5.38 10.58 -4.82
N VAL A 141 -6.59 10.77 -5.34
CA VAL A 141 -6.87 11.79 -6.37
C VAL A 141 -6.47 13.18 -5.90
N GLU A 142 -6.86 13.57 -4.68
CA GLU A 142 -6.52 14.86 -4.08
C GLU A 142 -5.02 15.00 -3.84
N ALA A 143 -4.38 13.99 -3.23
CA ALA A 143 -2.97 14.03 -2.85
C ALA A 143 -2.02 13.97 -4.05
N ALA A 144 -2.45 13.37 -5.16
CA ALA A 144 -1.62 13.21 -6.34
C ALA A 144 -1.52 14.50 -7.17
N ALA A 145 -2.35 15.52 -6.89
CA ALA A 145 -2.28 16.81 -7.58
C ALA A 145 -0.89 17.46 -7.42
N GLY A 146 -0.29 17.88 -8.54
CA GLY A 146 1.03 18.51 -8.59
C GLY A 146 2.22 17.56 -8.36
N ARG A 147 1.98 16.26 -8.13
CA ARG A 147 3.04 15.26 -7.94
C ARG A 147 3.57 14.78 -9.29
N GLN A 148 4.85 14.45 -9.31
CA GLN A 148 5.56 13.97 -10.48
C GLN A 148 5.54 12.44 -10.58
N ALA A 149 5.54 11.73 -9.45
CA ALA A 149 5.52 10.28 -9.42
C ALA A 149 4.76 9.71 -8.23
N LEU A 150 4.22 8.49 -8.40
CA LEU A 150 3.52 7.75 -7.34
C LEU A 150 4.33 6.52 -6.93
N VAL A 151 4.37 6.23 -5.63
CA VAL A 151 5.03 5.05 -5.07
C VAL A 151 4.03 4.35 -4.15
N SER A 152 3.55 3.16 -4.56
CA SER A 152 2.85 2.27 -3.61
C SER A 152 3.88 1.51 -2.79
N VAL A 153 3.76 1.58 -1.47
CA VAL A 153 4.66 0.95 -0.51
C VAL A 153 3.99 -0.33 -0.02
N HIS A 154 4.64 -1.46 -0.24
CA HIS A 154 4.16 -2.79 0.11
C HIS A 154 5.24 -3.60 0.81
N SER A 155 4.81 -4.72 1.39
CA SER A 155 5.73 -5.71 1.90
C SER A 155 5.26 -7.12 1.60
N PHE A 156 6.22 -8.05 1.60
CA PHE A 156 5.94 -9.44 1.31
C PHE A 156 6.57 -10.38 2.34
N THR A 157 5.91 -11.50 2.58
CA THR A 157 6.43 -12.58 3.45
C THR A 157 7.71 -13.20 2.87
N PRO A 158 8.71 -13.52 3.70
CA PRO A 158 9.96 -14.12 3.24
C PRO A 158 9.81 -15.53 2.69
N VAL A 159 8.77 -16.26 3.08
CA VAL A 159 8.50 -17.63 2.63
C VAL A 159 7.11 -17.70 2.02
N MET A 160 7.02 -18.20 0.79
CA MET A 160 5.76 -18.42 0.09
C MET A 160 5.74 -19.83 -0.48
N GLY A 161 4.69 -20.60 -0.18
CA GLY A 161 4.58 -21.99 -0.64
C GLY A 161 5.76 -22.88 -0.19
N GLY A 162 6.36 -22.60 0.97
CA GLY A 162 7.53 -23.30 1.48
C GLY A 162 8.88 -22.88 0.86
N VAL A 163 8.89 -21.93 -0.08
CA VAL A 163 10.11 -21.44 -0.74
C VAL A 163 10.50 -20.08 -0.18
N ARG A 164 11.77 -19.93 0.25
CA ARG A 164 12.32 -18.64 0.70
C ARG A 164 12.62 -17.74 -0.50
N ARG A 165 12.16 -16.50 -0.43
CA ARG A 165 12.41 -15.46 -1.42
C ARG A 165 13.78 -14.81 -1.16
N ASN A 166 14.61 -14.75 -2.19
CA ASN A 166 15.96 -14.19 -2.11
C ASN A 166 16.02 -12.68 -2.37
N VAL A 167 14.93 -12.06 -2.78
CA VAL A 167 14.83 -10.60 -2.87
C VAL A 167 14.63 -10.01 -1.47
N ASP A 168 15.30 -8.90 -1.18
CA ASP A 168 15.10 -8.08 0.02
C ASP A 168 14.20 -6.87 -0.30
N ILE A 169 14.44 -6.20 -1.44
CA ILE A 169 13.60 -5.10 -1.94
C ILE A 169 13.34 -5.27 -3.45
N GLY A 170 12.07 -5.27 -3.83
CA GLY A 170 11.60 -5.29 -5.21
C GLY A 170 11.15 -3.91 -5.67
N VAL A 171 11.49 -3.55 -6.91
CA VAL A 171 10.90 -2.41 -7.63
C VAL A 171 10.09 -2.95 -8.79
N LEU A 172 8.77 -2.85 -8.65
CA LEU A 172 7.83 -3.42 -9.59
C LEU A 172 7.25 -2.30 -10.44
N TRP A 173 7.32 -2.47 -11.75
CA TRP A 173 6.93 -1.46 -12.72
C TRP A 173 6.31 -2.14 -13.94
N ARG A 174 5.34 -1.48 -14.57
CA ARG A 174 4.68 -1.98 -15.77
C ARG A 174 5.16 -1.28 -17.04
N GLU A 175 5.27 0.05 -16.99
CA GLU A 175 5.78 0.86 -18.08
C GLU A 175 7.13 1.49 -17.71
N PRO A 176 8.12 1.47 -18.62
CA PRO A 176 9.43 2.04 -18.33
C PRO A 176 9.32 3.58 -18.27
N SER A 177 10.09 4.19 -17.37
CA SER A 177 10.19 5.65 -17.28
C SER A 177 11.54 6.08 -16.72
N ALA A 178 11.93 7.34 -16.93
CA ALA A 178 13.14 7.89 -16.33
C ALA A 178 13.13 7.77 -14.79
N PHE A 179 11.94 7.85 -14.17
CA PHE A 179 11.76 7.63 -12.74
C PHE A 179 12.11 6.20 -12.33
N VAL A 180 11.48 5.20 -12.94
CA VAL A 180 11.74 3.76 -12.67
C VAL A 180 13.21 3.41 -12.87
N THR A 181 13.79 3.82 -14.01
CA THR A 181 15.20 3.56 -14.32
C THR A 181 16.13 4.21 -13.29
N SER A 182 15.82 5.44 -12.84
CA SER A 182 16.62 6.12 -11.83
C SER A 182 16.52 5.45 -10.46
N VAL A 183 15.32 5.01 -10.06
CA VAL A 183 15.13 4.27 -8.79
C VAL A 183 15.87 2.95 -8.83
N LEU A 184 15.71 2.12 -9.86
CA LEU A 184 16.41 0.83 -9.99
C LEU A 184 17.94 1.01 -9.95
N LYS A 185 18.47 1.98 -10.68
CA LYS A 185 19.92 2.24 -10.72
C LYS A 185 20.45 2.69 -9.35
N THR A 186 19.81 3.68 -8.74
CA THR A 186 20.26 4.27 -7.47
C THR A 186 20.06 3.29 -6.32
N LEU A 187 18.94 2.57 -6.29
CA LEU A 187 18.68 1.52 -5.30
C LEU A 187 19.64 0.34 -5.47
N GLY A 188 19.96 -0.07 -6.69
CA GLY A 188 20.93 -1.13 -6.93
C GLY A 188 22.32 -0.80 -6.38
N ALA A 189 22.77 0.46 -6.52
CA ALA A 189 24.04 0.92 -5.97
C ALA A 189 24.03 0.96 -4.44
N HIS A 190 23.11 1.72 -3.82
CA HIS A 190 23.05 1.86 -2.36
C HIS A 190 22.61 0.59 -1.64
N GLY A 191 21.73 -0.20 -2.26
CA GLY A 191 21.31 -1.50 -1.75
C GLY A 191 22.48 -2.47 -1.66
N ALA A 192 23.33 -2.53 -2.70
CA ALA A 192 24.53 -3.36 -2.67
C ALA A 192 25.52 -2.93 -1.56
N GLU A 193 25.72 -1.62 -1.36
CA GLU A 193 26.53 -1.07 -0.26
C GLU A 193 25.96 -1.47 1.12
N ALA A 194 24.63 -1.52 1.25
CA ALA A 194 23.91 -1.94 2.45
C ALA A 194 23.78 -3.47 2.59
N GLY A 195 24.28 -4.26 1.65
CA GLY A 195 24.13 -5.73 1.65
C GLY A 195 22.72 -6.23 1.34
N LEU A 196 21.87 -5.39 0.75
CA LEU A 196 20.48 -5.70 0.36
C LEU A 196 20.42 -6.24 -1.07
N ARG A 197 19.63 -7.29 -1.28
CA ARG A 197 19.36 -7.87 -2.60
C ARG A 197 18.17 -7.17 -3.24
N ILE A 198 18.47 -6.35 -4.25
CA ILE A 198 17.49 -5.57 -5.01
C ILE A 198 17.07 -6.35 -6.25
N SER A 199 15.78 -6.31 -6.60
CA SER A 199 15.27 -6.98 -7.80
C SER A 199 14.30 -6.09 -8.59
N ASP A 200 14.26 -6.32 -9.90
CA ASP A 200 13.33 -5.71 -10.85
C ASP A 200 12.16 -6.68 -11.06
N ASN A 201 10.94 -6.28 -10.71
CA ASN A 201 9.73 -7.09 -10.87
C ASN A 201 9.81 -8.49 -10.21
N GLU A 202 10.42 -8.55 -9.03
CA GLU A 202 10.36 -9.68 -8.10
C GLU A 202 10.05 -9.15 -6.69
N PRO A 203 9.29 -9.89 -5.85
CA PRO A 203 8.84 -11.27 -6.03
C PRO A 203 7.57 -11.41 -6.87
N TYR A 204 6.99 -10.29 -7.32
CA TYR A 204 5.86 -10.25 -8.23
C TYR A 204 6.24 -9.44 -9.47
N ASP A 205 5.68 -9.80 -10.62
CA ASP A 205 5.88 -9.06 -11.86
C ASP A 205 4.64 -8.25 -12.20
N TRP A 206 4.66 -6.93 -11.99
CA TRP A 206 3.50 -6.07 -12.27
C TRP A 206 3.21 -5.94 -13.78
N ARG A 207 4.15 -6.32 -14.65
CA ARG A 207 3.87 -6.45 -16.09
C ARG A 207 2.86 -7.57 -16.38
N GLN A 208 2.74 -8.54 -15.48
CA GLN A 208 1.86 -9.71 -15.61
C GLN A 208 0.72 -9.73 -14.58
N ALA A 209 0.88 -9.06 -13.44
CA ALA A 209 -0.12 -9.03 -12.36
C ALA A 209 -1.03 -7.81 -12.43
N ILE A 210 -2.23 -7.90 -11.83
CA ILE A 210 -3.13 -6.76 -11.66
C ILE A 210 -2.59 -5.87 -10.53
N GLY A 211 -2.31 -4.60 -10.84
CA GLY A 211 -2.00 -3.56 -9.86
C GLY A 211 -2.95 -2.38 -10.06
N TYR A 212 -4.07 -2.37 -9.35
CA TYR A 212 -5.17 -1.44 -9.58
C TYR A 212 -4.77 0.01 -9.28
N THR A 213 -4.18 0.26 -8.12
CA THR A 213 -3.89 1.61 -7.63
C THR A 213 -3.03 2.38 -8.63
N LEU A 214 -1.88 1.81 -9.01
CA LEU A 214 -0.94 2.52 -9.89
C LEU A 214 -1.32 2.45 -11.36
N ASN A 215 -2.12 1.46 -11.80
CA ASN A 215 -2.75 1.54 -13.12
C ASN A 215 -3.67 2.77 -13.18
N ARG A 216 -4.61 2.89 -12.24
CA ARG A 216 -5.64 3.93 -12.22
C ARG A 216 -5.12 5.34 -11.96
N HIS A 217 -4.29 5.47 -10.93
CA HIS A 217 -3.83 6.77 -10.43
C HIS A 217 -2.50 7.20 -11.04
N GLY A 218 -1.71 6.23 -11.52
CA GLY A 218 -0.42 6.45 -12.17
C GLY A 218 -0.55 6.43 -13.70
N LEU A 219 -0.57 5.24 -14.29
CA LEU A 219 -0.46 5.03 -15.73
C LEU A 219 -1.59 5.70 -16.53
N GLU A 220 -2.86 5.50 -16.13
CA GLU A 220 -4.02 6.14 -16.78
C GLU A 220 -3.99 7.66 -16.68
N GLN A 221 -3.24 8.22 -15.71
CA GLN A 221 -3.04 9.66 -15.54
C GLN A 221 -1.75 10.17 -16.21
N GLY A 222 -1.03 9.31 -16.93
CA GLY A 222 0.25 9.64 -17.56
C GLY A 222 1.37 9.94 -16.56
N ARG A 223 1.28 9.41 -15.33
CA ARG A 223 2.25 9.65 -14.26
C ARG A 223 3.14 8.43 -14.05
N PRO A 224 4.48 8.61 -14.03
CA PRO A 224 5.38 7.52 -13.72
C PRO A 224 5.14 7.01 -12.29
N CYS A 225 5.19 5.70 -12.14
CA CYS A 225 4.88 5.05 -10.87
C CYS A 225 5.56 3.69 -10.75
N LEU A 226 5.71 3.21 -9.52
CA LEU A 226 6.22 1.88 -9.19
C LEU A 226 5.63 1.39 -7.87
N TYR A 227 5.52 0.07 -7.72
CA TYR A 227 5.36 -0.55 -6.40
C TYR A 227 6.75 -0.80 -5.81
N LEU A 228 6.93 -0.35 -4.57
CA LEU A 228 8.08 -0.66 -3.73
C LEU A 228 7.69 -1.82 -2.82
N GLU A 229 8.33 -2.97 -3.00
CA GLU A 229 8.07 -4.18 -2.23
C GLU A 229 9.24 -4.46 -1.29
N VAL A 230 9.02 -4.52 0.01
CA VAL A 230 10.07 -4.81 1.00
C VAL A 230 9.79 -6.12 1.72
N ARG A 231 10.78 -6.99 1.91
CA ARG A 231 10.55 -8.22 2.67
C ARG A 231 10.26 -7.89 4.14
N ASN A 232 9.14 -8.38 4.66
CA ASN A 232 8.59 -7.87 5.93
C ASN A 232 9.39 -8.24 7.19
N ASP A 233 10.26 -9.26 7.13
CA ASP A 233 11.21 -9.58 8.21
C ASP A 233 12.21 -8.43 8.42
N LEU A 234 12.55 -7.69 7.36
CA LEU A 234 13.42 -6.51 7.42
C LEU A 234 12.74 -5.27 8.00
N LEU A 235 11.41 -5.29 8.14
CA LEU A 235 10.64 -4.20 8.73
C LEU A 235 10.20 -4.50 10.17
N SER A 236 10.34 -5.75 10.60
CA SER A 236 9.94 -6.20 11.94
C SER A 236 11.06 -6.06 12.98
N ASP A 237 12.32 -6.10 12.53
CA ASP A 237 13.49 -5.89 13.37
C ASP A 237 13.95 -4.40 13.32
N PRO A 238 14.18 -3.73 14.48
CA PRO A 238 14.52 -2.31 14.49
C PRO A 238 15.80 -1.92 13.74
N GLU A 239 16.83 -2.78 13.76
CA GLU A 239 18.11 -2.48 13.12
C GLU A 239 17.97 -2.54 11.60
N THR A 240 17.37 -3.60 11.09
CA THR A 240 17.08 -3.76 9.65
C THR A 240 16.06 -2.74 9.17
N PHE A 241 15.06 -2.37 9.98
CA PHE A 241 14.10 -1.31 9.65
C PHE A 241 14.80 0.04 9.43
N GLU A 242 15.74 0.41 10.30
CA GLU A 242 16.49 1.66 10.15
C GLU A 242 17.43 1.62 8.94
N LEU A 243 18.10 0.49 8.69
CA LEU A 243 18.94 0.29 7.51
C LEU A 243 18.14 0.46 6.21
N VAL A 244 17.00 -0.22 6.10
CA VAL A 244 16.11 -0.16 4.93
C VAL A 244 15.56 1.26 4.76
N SER A 245 15.08 1.87 5.84
CA SER A 245 14.50 3.22 5.81
C SER A 245 15.49 4.28 5.33
N ARG A 246 16.74 4.27 5.83
CA ARG A 246 17.79 5.20 5.38
C ARG A 246 18.22 4.97 3.94
N THR A 247 18.31 3.70 3.54
CA THR A 247 18.65 3.34 2.16
C THR A 247 17.60 3.92 1.20
N LEU A 248 16.32 3.67 1.50
CA LEU A 248 15.21 4.17 0.68
C LEU A 248 15.12 5.70 0.68
N GLU A 249 15.31 6.36 1.82
CA GLU A 249 15.40 7.83 1.89
C GLU A 249 16.48 8.35 0.93
N THR A 250 17.70 7.85 1.06
CA THR A 250 18.85 8.27 0.25
C THR A 250 18.55 8.10 -1.24
N VAL A 251 17.97 6.96 -1.62
CA VAL A 251 17.59 6.65 -2.99
C VAL A 251 16.55 7.63 -3.52
N PHE A 252 15.42 7.79 -2.84
CA PHE A 252 14.34 8.64 -3.32
C PHE A 252 14.70 10.13 -3.32
N ALA A 253 15.48 10.60 -2.33
CA ALA A 253 16.01 11.96 -2.31
C ALA A 253 16.95 12.21 -3.50
N THR A 254 17.90 11.29 -3.75
CA THR A 254 18.83 11.38 -4.89
C THR A 254 18.10 11.40 -6.23
N VAL A 255 17.10 10.53 -6.39
CA VAL A 255 16.27 10.49 -7.61
C VAL A 255 15.47 11.78 -7.78
N ALA A 256 14.90 12.33 -6.72
CA ALA A 256 14.14 13.58 -6.78
C ALA A 256 15.02 14.76 -7.20
N MET A 257 16.21 14.89 -6.59
CA MET A 257 17.17 15.95 -6.93
C MET A 257 17.66 15.85 -8.37
N SER A 258 17.83 14.62 -8.89
CA SER A 258 18.29 14.36 -10.25
C SER A 258 17.21 14.67 -11.30
N LEU A 259 15.98 14.18 -11.10
CA LEU A 259 14.91 14.27 -12.09
C LEU A 259 14.11 15.57 -11.99
N TRP A 260 13.92 16.10 -10.77
CA TRP A 260 13.09 17.26 -10.50
C TRP A 260 13.81 18.25 -9.56
N PRO A 261 14.87 18.92 -10.02
CA PRO A 261 15.65 19.84 -9.19
C PRO A 261 14.88 21.09 -8.74
N LYS A 262 13.76 21.43 -9.40
CA LYS A 262 12.98 22.65 -9.12
C LYS A 262 11.92 22.52 -8.00
N PRO A 263 11.30 21.36 -7.74
CA PRO A 263 10.57 21.12 -6.48
C PRO A 263 11.48 20.76 -5.30
N ALA A 264 12.75 20.40 -5.52
CA ALA A 264 13.68 19.92 -4.50
C ALA A 264 14.24 21.00 -3.53
N VAL A 265 13.77 22.25 -3.59
CA VAL A 265 14.29 23.37 -2.77
C VAL A 265 13.88 23.27 -1.27
N ALA A 266 13.21 22.20 -0.86
CA ALA A 266 12.94 21.93 0.55
C ALA A 266 12.91 20.43 0.89
N VAL A 267 13.86 19.62 0.39
CA VAL A 267 14.19 18.32 0.99
C VAL A 267 15.27 18.54 2.04
#